data_AF-A0AAD4ZYY4-F1
#
_entry.id   AF-A0AAD4ZYY4-F1
#
_cell.length_a   1.000
_cell.length_b   1.000
_cell.length_c   1.000
_cell.angle_alpha   90.00
_cell.angle_beta   90.00
_cell.angle_gamma   90.00
#
_symmetry.space_group_name_H-M   'P 1'
#
loop_
_entity.id
_entity.type
_entity.pdbx_description
1 polymer ?
#
loop_
_entity_poly.entity_id
_entity_poly.type
_entity_poly.pdbx_seq_one_letter_code
_entity_poly.pdbx_strand_id
1 'polypeptide(L)' 'MKKKSDIRIGKNADLMVQLNLLLVLHRLAEESRIKAFEEKTATIKVHHVKAVAKKLLKSTRG' A
#
# COMPACT_ATOMS: atom_id res chain seq x y z
N MET A 1 -10.70 -12.87 -3.00
CA MET A 1 -11.35 -11.76 -2.26
C MET A 1 -12.86 -11.96 -2.37
N LYS A 2 -13.60 -12.07 -1.26
CA LYS A 2 -15.08 -12.11 -1.31
C LYS A 2 -15.57 -10.78 -1.88
N LYS A 3 -16.27 -10.82 -3.01
CA LYS A 3 -16.89 -9.63 -3.60
C LYS A 3 -18.03 -9.22 -2.67
N LYS A 4 -17.91 -8.05 -2.03
CA LYS A 4 -19.01 -7.50 -1.23
C LYS A 4 -19.93 -6.73 -2.17
N SER A 5 -20.82 -7.46 -2.86
CA SER A 5 -21.79 -6.90 -3.80
C SER A 5 -22.78 -5.95 -3.16
N ASP A 6 -23.02 -6.11 -1.85
CA ASP A 6 -24.12 -5.43 -1.16
C ASP A 6 -23.67 -4.16 -0.41
N ILE A 7 -22.41 -3.74 -0.57
CA ILE A 7 -21.92 -2.48 0.00
C ILE A 7 -22.40 -1.31 -0.85
N ARG A 8 -23.17 -0.42 -0.22
CA ARG A 8 -23.49 0.90 -0.77
C ARG A 8 -22.38 1.88 -0.40
N ILE A 9 -21.77 2.51 -1.40
CA ILE A 9 -20.79 3.58 -1.22
C ILE A 9 -21.54 4.90 -1.21
N GLY A 10 -21.38 5.69 -0.15
CA GLY A 10 -21.99 7.02 -0.03
C GLY A 10 -21.44 8.00 -1.09
N LYS A 11 -22.17 9.08 -1.35
CA LYS A 11 -21.73 10.13 -2.30
C LYS A 11 -20.33 10.61 -1.93
N ASN A 12 -19.41 10.64 -2.90
CA ASN A 12 -18.01 11.05 -2.76
C ASN A 12 -17.15 10.20 -1.80
N ALA A 13 -17.68 9.13 -1.20
CA ALA A 13 -16.89 8.25 -0.32
C ALA A 13 -15.84 7.44 -1.10
N ASP A 14 -16.04 7.27 -2.41
CA ASP A 14 -15.06 6.73 -3.34
C ASP A 14 -13.78 7.56 -3.40
N LEU A 15 -13.87 8.90 -3.33
CA LEU A 15 -12.71 9.79 -3.28
C LEU A 15 -11.86 9.54 -2.02
N MET A 16 -12.50 9.27 -0.89
CA MET A 16 -11.80 8.93 0.36
C MET A 16 -11.09 7.56 0.26
N VAL A 17 -11.70 6.59 -0.44
CA VAL A 17 -11.06 5.29 -0.72
C VAL A 17 -9.86 5.47 -1.65
N GLN A 18 -9.98 6.31 -2.69
CA GLN A 18 -8.87 6.64 -3.59
C GLN A 18 -7.74 7.36 -2.85
N LEU A 19 -8.05 8.31 -1.98
CA LEU A 19 -7.04 8.97 -1.14
C LEU A 19 -6.31 7.96 -0.24
N ASN A 20 -7.05 7.07 0.42
CA ASN A 20 -6.44 6.01 1.21
C ASN A 20 -5.52 5.11 0.39
N LEU A 21 -5.93 4.74 -0.83
CA LEU A 21 -5.09 3.98 -1.74
C LEU A 21 -3.79 4.73 -2.09
N LEU A 22 -3.88 6.02 -2.42
CA LEU A 22 -2.72 6.86 -2.70
C LEU A 22 -1.75 6.93 -1.51
N LEU A 23 -2.27 7.11 -0.30
CA LEU A 23 -1.46 7.14 0.92
C LEU A 23 -0.76 5.81 1.21
N VAL A 24 -1.44 4.68 0.98
CA VAL A 24 -0.84 3.35 1.12
C VAL A 24 0.26 3.13 0.08
N LEU A 25 0.02 3.49 -1.18
CA LEU A 25 1.02 3.37 -2.24
C LEU A 25 2.24 4.29 -2.00
N HIS A 26 2.01 5.50 -1.51
CA HIS A 26 3.08 6.42 -1.12
C HIS A 26 3.97 5.80 -0.04
N ARG A 27 3.38 5.31 1.05
CA ARG A 27 4.13 4.63 2.12
C ARG A 27 4.88 3.39 1.63
N LEU A 28 4.24 2.59 0.78
CA LEU A 28 4.87 1.41 0.18
C LEU A 28 6.11 1.79 -0.63
N ALA A 29 6.04 2.84 -1.45
CA ALA A 29 7.16 3.31 -2.26
C ALA A 29 8.29 3.86 -1.39
N GLU A 30 7.97 4.70 -0.40
CA GLU A 30 8.90 5.29 0.56
C GLU A 30 9.69 4.21 1.31
N GLU A 31 8.99 3.27 1.94
CA GLU A 31 9.60 2.18 2.72
C GLU A 31 10.36 1.19 1.83
N SER A 32 9.88 0.92 0.60
CA SER A 32 10.60 0.05 -0.35
C SER A 32 11.89 0.70 -0.86
N ARG A 33 11.91 2.02 -1.01
CA ARG A 33 13.12 2.78 -1.35
C ARG A 33 14.14 2.73 -0.21
N ILE A 34 13.70 2.89 1.04
CA ILE A 34 14.56 2.73 2.22
C ILE A 34 15.15 1.32 2.26
N LYS A 35 14.33 0.29 2.02
CA LYS A 35 14.80 -1.10 1.99
C LYS A 35 15.84 -1.35 0.90
N ALA A 36 15.60 -0.82 -0.30
CA ALA A 36 16.55 -0.90 -1.40
C ALA A 36 17.90 -0.23 -1.06
N PHE A 37 17.84 0.91 -0.38
CA PHE A 37 19.00 1.65 0.11
C PHE A 37 19.77 0.88 1.19
N GLU A 38 19.08 0.31 2.18
CA GLU A 38 19.69 -0.56 3.21
C GLU A 38 20.45 -1.74 2.60
N GLU A 39 19.92 -2.32 1.52
CA GLU A 39 20.51 -3.44 0.78
C GLU A 39 21.54 -2.99 -0.28
N LYS A 40 21.86 -1.69 -0.35
CA LYS A 40 22.81 -1.09 -1.31
C LYS A 40 22.48 -1.41 -2.77
N THR A 41 21.20 -1.48 -3.08
CA THR A 41 20.70 -1.72 -4.44
C THR A 41 20.31 -0.40 -5.10
N ALA A 42 20.67 -0.23 -6.38
CA ALA A 42 20.38 0.99 -7.13
C ALA A 42 18.89 1.13 -7.53
N THR A 43 18.13 0.04 -7.52
CA THR A 43 16.72 0.01 -7.95
C THR A 43 15.86 -0.80 -6.97
N ILE A 44 14.58 -0.43 -6.88
CA ILE A 44 13.61 -1.20 -6.11
C ILE A 44 13.31 -2.51 -6.86
N LYS A 45 13.59 -3.64 -6.20
CA LYS A 45 13.31 -4.98 -6.67
C LYS A 45 12.08 -5.56 -5.99
N VAL A 46 11.54 -6.63 -6.58
CA VAL A 46 10.32 -7.29 -6.12
C VAL A 46 10.40 -7.73 -4.65
N HIS A 47 11.57 -8.18 -4.18
CA HIS A 47 11.72 -8.64 -2.80
C HIS A 47 11.68 -7.50 -1.78
N HIS A 48 12.17 -6.30 -2.10
CA HIS A 48 12.01 -5.12 -1.24
C HIS A 48 10.51 -4.81 -1.04
N VAL A 49 9.74 -4.77 -2.14
CA VAL A 49 8.30 -4.51 -2.10
C VAL A 49 7.56 -5.59 -1.31
N LYS A 50 7.88 -6.86 -1.52
CA LYS A 50 7.28 -7.97 -0.76
C LYS A 50 7.57 -7.88 0.74
N ALA A 51 8.79 -7.53 1.12
CA ALA A 51 9.19 -7.40 2.52
C ALA A 51 8.41 -6.27 3.22
N VAL A 52 8.28 -5.12 2.55
CA VAL A 52 7.55 -3.96 3.08
C VAL A 52 6.03 -4.19 3.08
N ALA A 53 5.47 -4.70 1.98
CA ALA A 53 4.03 -4.86 1.81
C ALA A 53 3.40 -5.69 2.93
N LYS A 54 4.08 -6.75 3.39
CA LYS A 54 3.58 -7.58 4.49
C LYS A 54 3.38 -6.79 5.79
N LYS A 55 4.34 -5.92 6.13
CA LYS A 55 4.29 -5.10 7.36
C LYS A 55 3.29 -3.95 7.20
N LEU A 56 3.34 -3.26 6.06
CA LEU A 56 2.45 -2.13 5.77
C LEU A 56 0.98 -2.54 5.73
N LEU A 57 0.64 -3.62 5.02
CA LEU A 57 -0.76 -4.10 4.97
C LEU A 57 -1.29 -4.57 6.33
N LYS A 58 -0.40 -4.90 7.27
CA LYS A 58 -0.78 -5.23 8.65
C LYS A 58 -1.07 -3.95 9.45
N SER A 59 -0.30 -2.89 9.25
CA SER A 59 -0.47 -1.61 9.95
C SER A 59 -1.62 -0.75 9.40
N THR A 60 -1.99 -0.95 8.14
CA THR A 60 -3.11 -0.23 7.49
C THR A 60 -4.46 -0.90 7.70
N ARG A 61 -4.55 -1.94 8.55
CA ARG A 61 -5.84 -2.53 8.93
C ARG A 61 -6.59 -1.52 9.80
N GLY A 62 -7.78 -1.13 9.34
CA GLY A 62 -8.73 -0.36 10.13
C GLY A 62 -9.37 -1.19 11.23
#